data_AF-A0A8S8YLL2-F1
#
_entry.id   AF-A0A8S8YLL2-F1
#
_cell.length_a   1.000
_cell.length_b   1.000
_cell.length_c   1.000
_cell.angle_alpha   90.00
_cell.angle_beta   90.00
_cell.angle_gamma   90.00
#
_symmetry.space_group_name_H-M   'P 1'
#
loop_
_entity.id
_entity.type
_entity.pdbx_description
1 polymer ?
#
loop_
_entity_poly.entity_id
_entity_poly.type
_entity_poly.pdbx_seq_one_letter_code
_entity_poly.pdbx_strand_id
1 'polypeptide(L)'
;MFWVTSADKAGNEIQGLGSQQSPRAVALRVMEFTPSLDNVVVTPKDPLQDTTVVIETYWSNSGKRDGTIEINLYELKSDGRWVAETAR
;
A
#
# COMPACT_ATOMS: atom_id res chain seq x y z
N MET A 1 15.28 11.51 -19.07
CA MET A 1 16.08 12.72 -18.77
C MET A 1 15.17 13.92 -18.99
N PHE A 2 15.16 14.90 -18.08
CA PHE A 2 14.27 16.06 -18.21
C PHE A 2 15.08 17.35 -18.22
N TRP A 3 14.62 18.32 -18.99
CA TRP A 3 15.15 19.67 -19.03
C TRP A 3 14.02 20.66 -19.33
N VAL A 4 14.22 21.90 -18.95
CA VAL A 4 13.30 23.00 -19.22
C VAL A 4 13.91 23.90 -20.28
N THR A 5 13.12 24.25 -21.30
CA THR A 5 13.48 25.26 -22.29
C THR A 5 12.90 26.59 -21.86
N SER A 6 13.76 27.58 -21.62
CA SER A 6 13.35 28.95 -21.28
C SER A 6 14.32 29.91 -21.96
N ALA A 7 13.76 31.01 -22.47
CA ALA A 7 14.53 32.11 -23.04
C ALA A 7 14.21 33.40 -22.28
N ASP A 8 15.21 34.26 -22.12
CA ASP A 8 14.96 35.61 -21.61
C ASP A 8 14.12 36.44 -22.61
N LYS A 9 13.74 37.66 -22.22
CA LYS A 9 12.97 38.57 -23.11
C LYS A 9 13.71 38.94 -24.41
N ALA A 10 15.02 38.74 -24.48
CA ALA A 10 15.85 38.99 -25.65
C ALA A 10 16.06 37.73 -26.53
N GLY A 11 15.52 36.58 -26.12
CA GLY A 11 15.61 35.32 -26.87
C GLY A 11 16.85 34.48 -26.56
N ASN A 12 17.65 34.84 -25.55
CA ASN A 12 18.80 34.04 -25.15
C ASN A 12 18.34 32.82 -24.34
N GLU A 13 18.81 31.64 -24.72
CA GLU A 13 18.54 30.41 -23.98
C GLU A 13 19.25 30.42 -22.61
N ILE A 14 18.51 30.04 -21.56
CA ILE A 14 19.09 29.90 -20.23
C ILE A 14 20.05 28.70 -20.19
N GLN A 15 21.29 28.96 -19.75
CA GLN A 15 22.37 27.98 -19.59
C GLN A 15 22.47 27.51 -18.13
N GLY A 16 22.79 26.23 -17.89
CA GLY A 16 23.05 25.69 -16.56
C GLY A 16 22.26 24.43 -16.19
N LEU A 17 22.32 24.03 -14.91
CA LEU A 17 21.71 22.79 -14.41
C LEU A 17 20.19 22.75 -14.68
N GLY A 18 19.75 21.76 -15.44
CA GLY A 18 18.35 21.61 -15.88
C GLY A 18 18.05 22.16 -17.28
N SER A 19 19.03 22.76 -17.97
CA SER A 19 18.92 23.12 -19.39
C SER A 19 19.12 21.91 -20.31
N GLN A 20 18.85 22.08 -21.61
CA GLN A 20 19.09 21.03 -22.61
C GLN A 20 20.55 20.55 -22.62
N GLN A 21 21.50 21.42 -22.31
CA GLN A 21 22.94 21.13 -22.32
C GLN A 21 23.44 20.53 -21.00
N SER A 22 22.69 20.71 -19.89
CA SER A 22 22.98 20.08 -18.59
C SER A 22 21.71 19.49 -17.97
N PRO A 23 21.10 18.49 -18.62
CA PRO A 23 19.81 17.96 -18.21
C PRO A 23 19.94 17.12 -16.93
N ARG A 24 18.88 17.09 -16.12
CA ARG A 24 18.89 16.29 -14.89
C ARG A 24 18.36 14.89 -15.15
N ALA A 25 19.04 13.91 -14.57
CA ALA A 25 18.49 12.57 -14.44
C ALA A 25 17.27 12.64 -13.51
N VAL A 26 16.11 12.21 -14.01
CA VAL A 26 14.97 11.92 -13.13
C VAL A 26 15.25 10.60 -12.43
N ALA A 27 15.16 10.57 -11.11
CA ALA A 27 15.02 9.31 -10.38
C ALA A 27 13.59 8.82 -10.60
N LEU A 28 13.42 7.78 -11.41
CA LEU A 28 12.13 7.06 -11.48
C LEU A 28 12.11 6.06 -10.33
N ARG A 29 11.07 6.11 -9.50
CA ARG A 29 10.83 5.13 -8.44
C ARG A 29 9.42 4.59 -8.56
N VAL A 30 9.27 3.27 -8.47
CA VAL A 30 7.96 2.64 -8.32
C VAL A 30 7.50 2.89 -6.88
N MET A 31 6.36 3.55 -6.76
CA MET A 31 5.71 3.78 -5.46
C MET A 31 4.62 2.74 -5.32
N GLU A 32 4.67 1.98 -4.24
CA GLU A 32 3.80 0.83 -4.01
C GLU A 32 3.03 0.96 -2.69
N PHE A 33 1.96 0.19 -2.60
CA PHE A 33 1.26 -0.11 -1.37
C PHE A 33 1.82 -1.44 -0.83
N THR A 34 2.36 -1.43 0.37
CA THR A 34 3.08 -2.58 0.95
C THR A 34 2.52 -2.86 2.35
N PRO A 35 1.30 -3.43 2.44
CA PRO A 35 0.65 -3.72 3.71
C PRO A 35 1.30 -4.91 4.41
N SER A 36 1.38 -4.86 5.73
CA SER A 36 1.83 -5.94 6.61
C SER A 36 0.85 -6.10 7.76
N LEU A 37 0.48 -7.35 8.07
CA LEU A 37 -0.31 -7.67 9.25
C LEU A 37 0.63 -7.72 10.45
N ASP A 38 0.49 -6.76 11.37
CA ASP A 38 1.37 -6.65 12.53
C ASP A 38 0.86 -7.48 13.71
N ASN A 39 -0.46 -7.49 13.93
CA ASN A 39 -1.07 -8.18 15.06
C ASN A 39 -2.55 -8.53 14.82
N VAL A 40 -3.01 -9.57 15.50
CA VAL A 40 -4.42 -9.97 15.59
C VAL A 40 -4.77 -10.20 17.06
N VAL A 41 -5.79 -9.51 17.54
CA VAL A 41 -6.33 -9.68 18.90
C VAL A 41 -7.73 -10.25 18.80
N VAL A 42 -8.01 -11.29 19.58
CA VAL A 42 -9.30 -12.00 19.58
C VAL A 42 -9.85 -11.98 21.00
N THR A 43 -11.07 -11.47 21.18
CA THR A 43 -11.70 -11.32 22.49
C THR A 43 -13.16 -11.83 22.48
N PRO A 44 -13.53 -12.78 23.37
CA PRO A 44 -12.65 -13.55 24.25
C PRO A 44 -11.77 -14.52 23.46
N LYS A 45 -10.61 -14.89 24.02
CA LYS A 45 -9.66 -15.83 23.40
C LYS A 45 -10.24 -17.25 23.27
N ASP A 46 -10.98 -17.67 24.30
CA ASP A 46 -11.62 -18.98 24.39
C ASP A 46 -13.14 -18.79 24.47
N PRO A 47 -13.80 -18.42 23.35
CA PRO A 47 -15.23 -18.20 23.32
C PRO A 47 -16.00 -19.49 23.62
N LEU A 48 -17.07 -19.37 24.39
CA LEU A 48 -18.05 -20.44 24.50
C LEU A 48 -18.93 -20.47 23.25
N GLN A 49 -19.63 -21.58 23.05
CA GLN A 49 -20.65 -21.66 22.01
C GLN A 49 -21.66 -20.52 22.16
N ASP A 50 -22.09 -19.97 21.02
CA ASP A 50 -23.03 -18.85 20.93
C ASP A 50 -22.54 -17.54 21.56
N THR A 51 -21.22 -17.39 21.77
CA THR A 51 -20.63 -16.11 22.17
C THR A 51 -20.10 -15.32 20.98
N THR A 52 -20.37 -14.01 20.98
CA THR A 52 -19.80 -13.09 20.01
C THR A 52 -18.32 -12.88 20.32
N VAL A 53 -17.50 -12.95 19.27
CA VAL A 53 -16.07 -12.66 19.32
C VAL A 53 -15.78 -11.36 18.59
N VAL A 54 -14.91 -10.54 19.16
CA VAL A 54 -14.34 -9.36 18.51
C VAL A 54 -12.94 -9.70 18.03
N ILE A 55 -12.68 -9.49 16.74
CA ILE A 55 -11.37 -9.66 16.12
C ILE A 55 -10.85 -8.29 15.68
N GLU A 56 -9.76 -7.83 16.28
CA GLU A 56 -9.08 -6.60 15.93
C GLU A 56 -7.79 -6.93 15.19
N THR A 57 -7.58 -6.29 14.03
CA THR A 57 -6.37 -6.48 13.23
C THR A 57 -5.61 -5.16 13.10
N TYR A 58 -4.29 -5.22 13.24
CA TYR A 58 -3.40 -4.06 13.16
C TYR A 58 -2.51 -4.22 11.95
N TRP A 59 -2.45 -3.17 11.14
CA TRP A 59 -1.73 -3.18 9.87
C TRP A 59 -0.83 -1.97 9.75
N SER A 60 0.34 -2.19 9.16
CA SER A 60 1.26 -1.14 8.76
C SER A 60 1.43 -1.13 7.24
N ASN A 61 1.62 0.05 6.66
CA ASN A 61 1.98 0.22 5.26
C ASN A 61 3.35 0.89 5.18
N SER A 62 4.39 0.11 4.87
CA SER A 62 5.74 0.65 4.68
C SER A 62 5.94 1.32 3.30
N GLY A 63 4.94 1.15 2.43
CA GLY A 63 4.87 1.75 1.10
C GLY A 63 4.64 3.26 1.13
N LYS A 64 4.43 3.81 -0.06
CA LYS A 64 4.26 5.27 -0.29
C LYS A 64 3.02 5.59 -1.09
N ARG A 65 2.13 4.60 -1.24
CA ARG A 65 0.81 4.74 -1.85
C ARG A 65 -0.21 4.15 -0.90
N ASP A 66 -1.41 4.70 -0.97
CA ASP A 66 -2.58 4.10 -0.35
C ASP A 66 -3.03 2.88 -1.14
N GLY A 67 -3.86 2.05 -0.51
CA GLY A 67 -4.42 0.85 -1.12
C GLY A 67 -5.56 0.28 -0.30
N THR A 68 -6.02 -0.89 -0.69
CA THR A 68 -7.13 -1.59 -0.03
C THR A 68 -6.67 -2.97 0.39
N ILE A 69 -7.08 -3.37 1.60
CA ILE A 69 -6.88 -4.72 2.13
C ILE A 69 -8.26 -5.37 2.18
N GLU A 70 -8.37 -6.56 1.61
CA GLU A 70 -9.55 -7.40 1.72
C GLU A 70 -9.32 -8.45 2.81
N ILE A 71 -10.21 -8.50 3.79
CA ILE A 71 -10.16 -9.45 4.91
C ILE A 71 -11.36 -10.37 4.78
N ASN A 72 -11.11 -11.67 4.88
CA ASN A 72 -12.11 -12.72 4.81
C ASN A 72 -11.95 -13.66 6.01
N LEU A 73 -13.07 -14.08 6.59
CA LEU A 73 -13.09 -15.05 7.69
C LEU A 73 -13.40 -16.45 7.15
N TYR A 74 -12.61 -17.42 7.58
CA TYR A 74 -12.78 -18.83 7.19
C TYR A 74 -12.90 -19.70 8.42
N GLU A 75 -13.75 -20.72 8.33
CA GLU A 75 -13.86 -21.79 9.31
C GLU A 75 -12.98 -22.97 8.90
N LEU A 76 -12.18 -23.49 9.83
CA LEU A 76 -11.44 -24.75 9.64
C LEU A 76 -12.33 -25.92 10.04
N LYS A 77 -12.70 -26.75 9.08
CA LYS A 77 -13.49 -27.97 9.32
C LYS A 77 -12.61 -29.08 9.89
N SER A 78 -13.25 -30.08 10.51
CA SER A 78 -12.58 -31.25 11.10
C SER A 78 -11.79 -32.10 10.10
N ASP A 79 -12.11 -31.99 8.81
CA ASP A 79 -11.40 -32.63 7.70
C ASP A 79 -10.19 -31.81 7.19
N GLY A 80 -9.87 -30.69 7.85
CA GLY A 80 -8.73 -29.83 7.52
C GLY A 80 -8.99 -28.81 6.41
N ARG A 81 -10.22 -28.74 5.85
CA ARG A 81 -10.55 -27.74 4.82
C ARG A 81 -10.96 -26.41 5.43
N TRP A 82 -10.53 -25.32 4.79
CA TRP A 82 -11.00 -23.97 5.06
C TRP A 82 -12.23 -23.67 4.21
N VAL A 83 -13.28 -23.16 4.84
CA VAL A 83 -14.54 -22.79 4.19
C VAL A 83 -14.91 -21.37 4.58
N ALA A 84 -15.12 -20.49 3.60
CA ALA A 84 -15.66 -19.16 3.86
C ALA A 84 -17.14 -19.32 4.24
N GLU A 85 -17.58 -18.60 5.27
CA GLU A 85 -19.01 -18.52 5.56
C GLU A 85 -19.72 -17.94 4.34
N THR A 86 -20.50 -18.77 3.65
CA THR A 86 -21.30 -18.31 2.52
C THR A 86 -22.52 -17.62 3.12
N ALA A 87 -22.66 -16.31 2.89
CA ALA A 87 -23.84 -15.57 3.32
C ALA A 87 -25.10 -16.33 2.88
N ARG A 88 -25.92 -16.74 3.86
CA ARG A 88 -27.22 -17.40 3.63
C ARG A 88 -28.25 -16.40 3.15
#